data_AF-A0A3P5ZHX3-F1
#
_entry.id   AF-A0A3P5ZHX3-F1
#
_cell.length_a   1.000
_cell.length_b   1.000
_cell.length_c   1.000
_cell.angle_alpha   90.00
_cell.angle_beta   90.00
_cell.angle_gamma   90.00
#
_symmetry.space_group_name_H-M   'P 1'
#
loop_
_entity.id
_entity.type
_entity.pdbx_description
1 polymer ?
#
loop_
_entity_poly.entity_id
_entity_poly.type
_entity_poly.pdbx_seq_one_letter_code
_entity_poly.pdbx_strand_id
1 'polypeptide(L)'
;MNANCLFSPPPPRLFPLRSTSSLSPYVYRRTGVVSEDVAVECRNLCFSATTRPGISVPILRDCSFRIPSGQLWMILGPNGCGKSTLLKILAGVVNPTSGNVFVEKPKNFVFQNPDHQVVMPTVEADVAFGLGKYPDMSLEEVKSRVVTALDAVGMRDYMQRPIQTLSGGQKQRVAIAGALAEACKVLLLDELTTFLDESDQLGVIKAVKELINAKKGGGDVTALWVTHRLEELEYADGAVYMENGRVVRHGDAATVLDFIKAKQSSYIDQIGF
;
A
#
# COMPACT_ATOMS: atom_id res chain seq x y z
N MET A 1 38.43 -32.71 38.70
CA MET A 1 37.57 -33.21 39.79
C MET A 1 36.75 -32.02 40.32
N ASN A 2 35.42 -32.10 40.17
CA ASN A 2 34.29 -31.57 40.99
C ASN A 2 34.52 -30.42 42.00
N ALA A 3 33.59 -29.52 42.33
CA ALA A 3 32.19 -29.24 41.94
C ALA A 3 31.69 -27.98 42.72
N ASN A 4 30.47 -27.52 42.37
CA ASN A 4 29.53 -26.58 43.05
C ASN A 4 29.56 -25.12 42.54
N CYS A 5 28.67 -24.65 41.65
CA CYS A 5 27.17 -24.66 41.58
C CYS A 5 26.47 -23.99 42.77
N LEU A 6 25.94 -22.77 42.56
CA LEU A 6 24.68 -22.28 43.16
C LEU A 6 23.95 -21.31 42.19
N PHE A 7 22.82 -21.81 41.68
CA PHE A 7 21.57 -21.16 41.25
C PHE A 7 21.51 -20.15 40.08
N SER A 8 20.96 -20.62 38.95
CA SER A 8 20.17 -19.82 37.98
C SER A 8 18.84 -20.56 37.72
N PRO A 9 17.68 -19.88 37.69
CA PRO A 9 16.39 -20.55 37.46
C PRO A 9 16.24 -21.02 36.00
N PRO A 10 15.45 -22.09 35.74
CA PRO A 10 15.28 -22.63 34.40
C PRO A 10 14.43 -21.70 33.49
N PRO A 11 14.67 -21.71 32.17
CA PRO A 11 13.86 -20.94 31.23
C PRO A 11 12.41 -21.49 31.16
N PRO A 12 11.41 -20.64 30.89
CA PRO A 12 10.02 -21.04 30.83
C PRO A 12 9.77 -22.04 29.69
N ARG A 13 9.03 -23.11 29.99
CA ARG A 13 8.59 -24.11 29.01
C ARG A 13 7.48 -23.51 28.13
N LEU A 14 7.77 -23.33 26.85
CA LEU A 14 6.75 -23.01 25.84
C LEU A 14 5.88 -24.26 25.61
N PHE A 15 4.60 -24.17 25.96
CA PHE A 15 3.59 -25.15 25.57
C PHE A 15 3.26 -24.98 24.08
N PRO A 16 3.16 -26.08 23.29
CA PRO A 16 2.73 -25.99 21.90
C PRO A 16 1.25 -25.59 21.86
N LEU A 17 0.93 -24.48 21.17
CA LEU A 17 -0.44 -24.11 20.86
C LEU A 17 -1.05 -25.20 19.97
N ARG A 18 -2.08 -25.86 20.49
CA ARG A 18 -2.86 -26.88 19.79
C ARG A 18 -3.42 -26.31 18.48
N SER A 19 -3.13 -27.02 17.39
CA SER A 19 -3.82 -26.92 16.12
C SER A 19 -5.32 -27.14 16.32
N THR A 20 -6.14 -26.18 15.93
CA THR A 20 -7.58 -26.38 15.76
C THR A 20 -8.01 -25.89 14.37
N SER A 21 -8.67 -26.82 13.68
CA SER A 21 -9.54 -26.66 12.50
C SER A 21 -8.97 -26.03 11.22
N SER A 22 -8.60 -26.93 10.31
CA SER A 22 -8.68 -26.78 8.86
C SER A 22 -10.07 -26.27 8.43
N LEU A 23 -10.14 -25.04 7.94
CA LEU A 23 -11.24 -24.58 7.09
C LEU A 23 -10.74 -24.47 5.66
N SER A 24 -11.36 -25.30 4.82
CA SER A 24 -11.13 -25.50 3.39
C SER A 24 -11.23 -24.19 2.59
N PRO A 25 -10.39 -23.96 1.56
CA PRO A 25 -10.59 -22.85 0.65
C PRO A 25 -11.86 -23.09 -0.18
N TYR A 26 -12.81 -22.18 -0.05
CA TYR A 26 -14.06 -22.13 -0.81
C TYR A 26 -13.78 -22.29 -2.31
N VAL A 27 -14.23 -23.41 -2.87
CA VAL A 27 -14.24 -23.69 -4.31
C VAL A 27 -15.36 -22.86 -4.94
N TYR A 28 -15.01 -21.81 -5.68
CA TYR A 28 -15.96 -21.11 -6.54
C TYR A 28 -16.23 -21.99 -7.77
N ARG A 29 -17.42 -22.59 -7.85
CA ARG A 29 -17.89 -23.29 -9.06
C ARG A 29 -18.01 -22.27 -10.20
N ARG A 30 -17.22 -22.47 -11.26
CA ARG A 30 -17.30 -21.71 -12.51
C ARG A 30 -18.66 -21.93 -13.19
N THR A 31 -19.43 -20.86 -13.31
CA THR A 31 -20.43 -20.68 -14.36
C THR A 31 -20.02 -19.50 -15.22
N GLY A 32 -19.37 -19.80 -16.35
CA GLY A 32 -19.60 -19.15 -17.66
C GLY A 32 -19.64 -17.63 -17.82
N VAL A 33 -19.04 -16.83 -16.93
CA VAL A 33 -18.80 -15.41 -17.15
C VAL A 33 -17.33 -15.18 -16.87
N VAL A 34 -16.61 -14.52 -17.78
CA VAL A 34 -15.22 -14.08 -17.55
C VAL A 34 -15.27 -13.13 -16.36
N SER A 35 -15.02 -13.63 -15.15
CA SER A 35 -14.80 -12.74 -14.02
C SER A 35 -13.45 -12.10 -14.27
N GLU A 36 -13.41 -10.79 -14.49
CA GLU A 36 -12.17 -10.04 -14.36
C GLU A 36 -11.51 -10.44 -13.05
N ASP A 37 -10.25 -10.88 -13.11
CA ASP A 37 -9.49 -11.18 -11.88
C ASP A 37 -9.43 -9.87 -11.06
N VAL A 38 -9.91 -9.94 -9.82
CA VAL A 38 -10.03 -8.77 -8.93
C VAL A 38 -8.89 -8.83 -7.93
N ALA A 39 -8.14 -7.74 -7.79
CA ALA A 39 -7.08 -7.61 -6.80
C ALA A 39 -7.55 -6.96 -5.49
N VAL A 40 -8.50 -6.01 -5.57
CA VAL A 40 -9.07 -5.33 -4.40
C VAL A 40 -10.58 -5.21 -4.57
N GLU A 41 -11.33 -5.56 -3.52
CA GLU A 41 -12.77 -5.36 -3.46
C GLU A 41 -13.21 -4.87 -2.08
N CYS A 42 -14.03 -3.82 -2.06
CA CYS A 42 -14.77 -3.35 -0.89
C CYS A 42 -16.27 -3.50 -1.16
N ARG A 43 -17.00 -4.05 -0.19
CA ARG A 43 -18.48 -4.10 -0.21
C ARG A 43 -19.05 -3.52 1.06
N ASN A 44 -19.80 -2.43 0.91
CA ASN A 44 -20.53 -1.73 1.97
C ASN A 44 -19.65 -1.40 3.18
N LEU A 45 -18.42 -0.96 2.92
CA LEU A 45 -17.42 -0.76 3.95
C LEU A 45 -17.72 0.49 4.78
N CYS A 46 -17.81 0.31 6.10
CA CYS A 46 -17.98 1.40 7.06
C CYS A 46 -16.87 1.37 8.11
N PHE A 47 -16.48 2.56 8.58
CA PHE A 47 -15.53 2.70 9.66
C PHE A 47 -15.82 3.96 10.49
N SER A 48 -15.86 3.79 11.80
CA SER A 48 -15.96 4.87 12.76
C SER A 48 -14.74 4.88 13.69
N ALA A 49 -14.17 6.06 13.91
CA ALA A 49 -13.12 6.24 14.90
C ALA A 49 -13.73 6.71 16.23
N THR A 50 -13.21 6.19 17.33
CA THR A 50 -13.59 6.63 18.67
C THR A 50 -12.67 7.75 19.11
N THR A 51 -13.21 8.95 19.31
CA THR A 51 -12.46 10.07 19.91
C THR A 51 -12.42 9.91 21.42
N ARG A 52 -11.55 10.64 22.12
CA ARG A 52 -11.68 10.84 23.57
C ARG A 52 -12.67 12.00 23.74
N PRO A 53 -13.87 11.86 24.35
CA PRO A 53 -14.26 11.00 25.48
C PRO A 53 -15.15 9.78 25.17
N GLY A 54 -14.93 9.06 24.07
CA GLY A 54 -15.67 7.87 23.68
C GLY A 54 -16.69 8.10 22.55
N ILE A 55 -16.67 9.26 21.90
CA ILE A 55 -17.61 9.59 20.83
C ILE A 55 -17.19 8.86 19.55
N SER A 56 -18.10 8.05 19.00
CA SER A 56 -17.90 7.38 17.71
C SER A 56 -18.18 8.36 16.56
N VAL A 57 -17.14 8.69 15.79
CA VAL A 57 -17.22 9.58 14.63
C VAL A 57 -17.09 8.75 13.35
N PRO A 58 -18.11 8.74 12.46
CA PRO A 58 -18.07 7.98 11.22
C PRO A 58 -17.12 8.63 10.21
N ILE A 59 -16.08 7.88 9.80
CA ILE A 59 -15.09 8.31 8.81
C ILE A 59 -15.42 7.73 7.42
N LEU A 60 -15.75 6.43 7.34
CA LEU A 60 -16.16 5.77 6.10
C LEU A 60 -17.61 5.31 6.20
N ARG A 61 -18.35 5.49 5.12
CA ARG A 61 -19.80 5.31 5.02
C ARG A 61 -20.12 4.59 3.71
N ASP A 62 -20.35 3.28 3.80
CA ASP A 62 -20.84 2.47 2.68
C ASP A 62 -19.94 2.55 1.42
N CYS A 63 -18.62 2.44 1.61
CA CYS A 63 -17.67 2.44 0.50
C CYS A 63 -17.72 1.09 -0.23
N SER A 64 -18.08 1.10 -1.52
CA SER A 64 -18.10 -0.07 -2.39
C SER A 64 -17.39 0.23 -3.70
N PHE A 65 -16.41 -0.60 -4.08
CA PHE A 65 -15.66 -0.50 -5.34
C PHE A 65 -14.86 -1.78 -5.58
N ARG A 66 -14.39 -1.96 -6.82
CA ARG A 66 -13.52 -3.06 -7.26
C ARG A 66 -12.37 -2.53 -8.10
N ILE A 67 -11.22 -3.17 -7.96
CA ILE A 67 -10.01 -2.89 -8.73
C ILE A 67 -9.57 -4.19 -9.42
N PRO A 68 -9.52 -4.21 -10.76
CA PRO A 68 -8.99 -5.34 -11.51
C PRO A 68 -7.51 -5.59 -11.21
N SER A 69 -7.09 -6.86 -11.31
CA SER A 69 -5.69 -7.23 -11.17
C SER A 69 -4.84 -6.64 -12.30
N GLY A 70 -3.59 -6.30 -11.99
CA GLY A 70 -2.61 -5.84 -12.98
C GLY A 70 -2.75 -4.38 -13.41
N GLN A 71 -3.45 -3.56 -12.62
CA GLN A 71 -3.71 -2.16 -12.95
C GLN A 71 -3.16 -1.20 -11.88
N LEU A 72 -2.81 0.02 -12.31
CA LEU A 72 -2.56 1.16 -11.43
C LEU A 72 -3.87 1.92 -11.23
N TRP A 73 -4.38 1.91 -10.00
CA TRP A 73 -5.57 2.68 -9.62
C TRP A 73 -5.23 3.77 -8.62
N MET A 74 -5.98 4.87 -8.68
CA MET A 74 -5.83 5.99 -7.76
C MET A 74 -7.07 6.23 -6.90
N ILE A 75 -6.88 6.60 -5.63
CA ILE A 75 -7.93 7.11 -4.76
C ILE A 75 -7.74 8.61 -4.61
N LEU A 76 -8.76 9.35 -5.02
CA LEU A 76 -8.79 10.81 -5.06
C LEU A 76 -9.91 11.35 -4.19
N GLY A 77 -9.81 12.62 -3.81
CA GLY A 77 -10.84 13.31 -3.06
C GLY A 77 -10.28 14.37 -2.12
N PRO A 78 -11.13 15.24 -1.56
CA PRO A 78 -10.72 16.30 -0.65
C PRO A 78 -9.97 15.76 0.58
N ASN A 79 -9.19 16.63 1.23
CA ASN A 79 -8.53 16.30 2.50
C ASN A 79 -9.59 15.97 3.56
N GLY A 80 -9.32 14.96 4.38
CA GLY A 80 -10.24 14.51 5.42
C GLY A 80 -11.42 13.64 4.96
N CYS A 81 -11.54 13.32 3.66
CA CYS A 81 -12.65 12.47 3.19
C CYS A 81 -12.51 10.97 3.50
N GLY A 82 -11.39 10.55 4.09
CA GLY A 82 -11.16 9.17 4.57
C GLY A 82 -10.24 8.29 3.72
N LYS A 83 -9.56 8.83 2.68
CA LYS A 83 -8.68 8.07 1.77
C LYS A 83 -7.63 7.23 2.48
N SER A 84 -6.79 7.85 3.33
CA SER A 84 -5.76 7.15 4.10
C SER A 84 -6.34 6.15 5.10
N THR A 85 -7.55 6.42 5.65
CA THR A 85 -8.24 5.46 6.52
C THR A 85 -8.71 4.23 5.75
N LEU A 86 -9.27 4.43 4.55
CA LEU A 86 -9.62 3.34 3.65
C LEU A 86 -8.38 2.51 3.30
N LEU A 87 -7.28 3.15 2.95
CA LEU A 87 -6.04 2.46 2.60
C LEU A 87 -5.46 1.67 3.77
N LYS A 88 -5.50 2.20 5.00
CA LYS A 88 -5.11 1.47 6.23
C LYS A 88 -5.98 0.23 6.50
N ILE A 89 -7.27 0.30 6.19
CA ILE A 89 -8.16 -0.87 6.28
C ILE A 89 -7.78 -1.91 5.22
N LEU A 90 -7.54 -1.49 3.98
CA LEU A 90 -7.07 -2.38 2.91
C LEU A 90 -5.72 -3.03 3.26
N ALA A 91 -4.81 -2.28 3.89
CA ALA A 91 -3.54 -2.79 4.39
C ALA A 91 -3.70 -3.77 5.56
N GLY A 92 -4.85 -3.79 6.23
CA GLY A 92 -5.10 -4.60 7.42
C GLY A 92 -4.50 -4.01 8.70
N VAL A 93 -4.18 -2.71 8.70
CA VAL A 93 -3.69 -1.98 9.88
C VAL A 93 -4.84 -1.70 10.85
N VAL A 94 -6.05 -1.51 10.33
CA VAL A 94 -7.26 -1.27 11.12
C VAL A 94 -8.40 -2.13 10.56
N ASN A 95 -9.24 -2.68 11.42
CA ASN A 95 -10.42 -3.43 11.00
C ASN A 95 -11.60 -2.48 10.72
N PRO A 96 -12.42 -2.76 9.70
CA PRO A 96 -13.64 -2.00 9.48
C PRO A 96 -14.66 -2.23 10.60
N THR A 97 -15.57 -1.28 10.78
CA THR A 97 -16.71 -1.43 11.70
C THR A 97 -17.77 -2.37 11.12
N SER A 98 -17.98 -2.32 9.81
CA SER A 98 -18.83 -3.25 9.07
C SER A 98 -18.46 -3.28 7.58
N GLY A 99 -19.05 -4.23 6.84
CA GLY A 99 -18.75 -4.47 5.43
C GLY A 99 -17.65 -5.51 5.23
N ASN A 100 -17.32 -5.78 3.96
CA ASN A 100 -16.35 -6.81 3.58
C ASN A 100 -15.21 -6.19 2.78
N VAL A 101 -14.00 -6.70 3.01
CA VAL A 101 -12.78 -6.31 2.31
C VAL A 101 -12.09 -7.56 1.80
N PHE A 102 -11.74 -7.53 0.52
CA PHE A 102 -10.86 -8.49 -0.11
C PHE A 102 -9.67 -7.75 -0.71
N VAL A 103 -8.46 -8.25 -0.45
CA VAL A 103 -7.20 -7.77 -1.03
C VAL A 103 -6.34 -8.99 -1.31
N GLU A 104 -5.89 -9.14 -2.55
CA GLU A 104 -4.99 -10.22 -2.95
C GLU A 104 -3.68 -10.16 -2.14
N LYS A 105 -3.13 -11.34 -1.82
CA LYS A 105 -1.92 -11.48 -1.00
C LYS A 105 -0.80 -12.15 -1.82
N PRO A 106 0.48 -11.86 -1.54
CA PRO A 106 0.98 -10.90 -0.54
C PRO A 106 0.70 -9.43 -0.90
N LYS A 107 0.62 -8.55 0.09
CA LYS A 107 0.40 -7.11 -0.10
C LYS A 107 1.44 -6.29 0.66
N ASN A 108 1.86 -5.17 0.08
CA ASN A 108 2.80 -4.22 0.67
C ASN A 108 2.11 -2.86 0.87
N PHE A 109 2.55 -2.11 1.88
CA PHE A 109 2.00 -0.79 2.19
C PHE A 109 3.13 0.21 2.43
N VAL A 110 3.06 1.36 1.77
CA VAL A 110 3.99 2.47 1.96
C VAL A 110 3.24 3.64 2.58
N PHE A 111 3.74 4.12 3.72
CA PHE A 111 3.14 5.22 4.46
C PHE A 111 3.52 6.57 3.85
N GLN A 112 2.68 7.58 4.12
CA GLN A 112 2.94 8.97 3.72
C GLN A 112 4.21 9.55 4.33
N ASN A 113 4.48 9.27 5.61
CA ASN A 113 5.69 9.77 6.28
C ASN A 113 6.78 8.69 6.25
N PRO A 114 7.88 8.91 5.50
CA PRO A 114 8.93 7.90 5.38
C PRO A 114 9.75 7.75 6.67
N ASP A 115 9.78 8.76 7.54
CA ASP A 115 10.45 8.67 8.85
C ASP A 115 9.82 7.62 9.77
N HIS A 116 8.56 7.22 9.50
CA HIS A 116 7.89 6.17 10.26
C HIS A 116 8.19 4.76 9.74
N GLN A 117 8.83 4.63 8.57
CA GLN A 117 8.99 3.35 7.86
C GLN A 117 10.46 2.95 7.69
N VAL A 118 11.35 3.92 7.50
CA VAL A 118 12.78 3.66 7.37
C VAL A 118 13.40 3.51 8.75
N VAL A 119 13.93 2.32 9.05
CA VAL A 119 14.35 1.90 10.40
C VAL A 119 15.80 1.43 10.48
N MET A 120 16.43 1.12 9.34
CA MET A 120 17.78 0.58 9.32
C MET A 120 18.87 1.67 9.22
N PRO A 121 20.13 1.35 9.60
CA PRO A 121 21.21 2.33 9.58
C PRO A 121 21.56 2.86 8.19
N THR A 122 21.51 2.01 7.16
CA THR A 122 21.90 2.33 5.78
C THR A 122 20.76 2.05 4.80
N VAL A 123 20.81 2.70 3.63
CA VAL A 123 19.85 2.51 2.53
C VAL A 123 19.73 1.04 2.13
N GLU A 124 20.86 0.36 1.89
CA GLU A 124 20.87 -1.06 1.52
C GLU A 124 20.18 -1.93 2.57
N ALA A 125 20.53 -1.71 3.84
CA ALA A 125 20.00 -2.50 4.94
C ALA A 125 18.48 -2.31 5.08
N ASP A 126 17.98 -1.09 4.86
CA ASP A 126 16.55 -0.80 4.94
C ASP A 126 15.76 -1.50 3.84
N VAL A 127 16.22 -1.41 2.59
CA VAL A 127 15.58 -2.09 1.45
C VAL A 127 15.68 -3.62 1.59
N ALA A 128 16.78 -4.14 2.13
CA ALA A 128 16.97 -5.57 2.36
C ALA A 128 16.11 -6.11 3.53
N PHE A 129 15.69 -5.26 4.46
CA PHE A 129 15.03 -5.68 5.70
C PHE A 129 13.78 -6.53 5.44
N GLY A 130 12.91 -6.07 4.54
CA GLY A 130 11.67 -6.77 4.17
C GLY A 130 11.89 -8.12 3.49
N LEU A 131 13.07 -8.34 2.90
CA LEU A 131 13.44 -9.60 2.25
C LEU A 131 13.82 -10.69 3.26
N GLY A 132 14.17 -10.32 4.49
CA GLY A 132 14.56 -11.26 5.55
C GLY A 132 13.46 -12.26 5.96
N LYS A 133 12.20 -12.03 5.57
CA LYS A 133 11.09 -12.96 5.78
C LYS A 133 11.09 -14.17 4.84
N TYR A 134 11.95 -14.18 3.82
CA TYR A 134 12.08 -15.27 2.85
C TYR A 134 13.31 -16.13 3.19
N PRO A 135 13.17 -17.23 3.96
CA PRO A 135 14.31 -18.00 4.47
C PRO A 135 15.13 -18.69 3.37
N ASP A 136 14.50 -18.97 2.23
CA ASP A 136 15.13 -19.67 1.11
C ASP A 136 15.83 -18.72 0.11
N MET A 137 15.82 -17.40 0.37
CA MET A 137 16.41 -16.41 -0.53
C MET A 137 17.93 -16.37 -0.35
N SER A 138 18.68 -16.56 -1.44
CA SER A 138 20.14 -16.46 -1.43
C SER A 138 20.59 -15.02 -1.24
N LEU A 139 21.82 -14.83 -0.73
CA LEU A 139 22.40 -13.49 -0.59
C LEU A 139 22.57 -12.78 -1.93
N GLU A 140 22.81 -13.52 -3.02
CA GLU A 140 22.91 -12.95 -4.37
C GLU A 140 21.55 -12.44 -4.85
N GLU A 141 20.46 -13.18 -4.58
CA GLU A 141 19.10 -12.76 -4.91
C GLU A 141 18.68 -11.53 -4.09
N VAL A 142 19.00 -11.50 -2.79
CA VAL A 142 18.77 -10.31 -1.93
C VAL A 142 19.48 -9.09 -2.53
N LYS A 143 20.77 -9.20 -2.82
CA LYS A 143 21.56 -8.11 -3.41
C LYS A 143 20.98 -7.66 -4.75
N SER A 144 20.64 -8.60 -5.62
CA SER A 144 20.06 -8.28 -6.93
C SER A 144 18.76 -7.50 -6.78
N ARG A 145 17.86 -7.92 -5.89
CA ARG A 145 16.58 -7.22 -5.66
C ARG A 145 16.77 -5.83 -5.08
N VAL A 146 17.65 -5.68 -4.09
CA VAL A 146 17.96 -4.38 -3.47
C VAL A 146 18.51 -3.42 -4.52
N VAL A 147 19.46 -3.88 -5.33
CA VAL A 147 20.06 -3.10 -6.41
C VAL A 147 19.00 -2.67 -7.43
N THR A 148 18.18 -3.61 -7.94
CA THR A 148 17.12 -3.30 -8.91
C THR A 148 16.08 -2.33 -8.34
N ALA A 149 15.68 -2.49 -7.08
CA ALA A 149 14.71 -1.61 -6.46
C ALA A 149 15.26 -0.20 -6.24
N LEU A 150 16.53 -0.07 -5.84
CA LEU A 150 17.20 1.22 -5.68
C LEU A 150 17.44 1.91 -7.02
N ASP A 151 17.77 1.17 -8.08
CA ASP A 151 17.88 1.71 -9.44
C ASP A 151 16.55 2.32 -9.90
N ALA A 152 15.45 1.59 -9.70
CA ALA A 152 14.11 2.00 -10.13
C ALA A 152 13.68 3.35 -9.53
N VAL A 153 14.18 3.69 -8.34
CA VAL A 153 13.88 4.96 -7.67
C VAL A 153 15.07 5.94 -7.66
N GLY A 154 16.12 5.71 -8.46
CA GLY A 154 17.27 6.61 -8.55
C GLY A 154 18.08 6.76 -7.25
N MET A 155 18.13 5.70 -6.42
CA MET A 155 18.82 5.68 -5.13
C MET A 155 20.04 4.75 -5.10
N ARG A 156 20.47 4.20 -6.25
CA ARG A 156 21.62 3.28 -6.34
C ARG A 156 22.90 3.82 -5.70
N ASP A 157 23.27 5.05 -6.03
CA ASP A 157 24.51 5.67 -5.56
C ASP A 157 24.48 6.02 -4.07
N TYR A 158 23.31 5.91 -3.43
CA TYR A 158 23.09 6.19 -2.02
C TYR A 158 23.08 4.92 -1.17
N MET A 159 23.30 3.74 -1.75
CA MET A 159 23.15 2.43 -1.10
C MET A 159 23.88 2.29 0.24
N GLN A 160 25.10 2.83 0.35
CA GLN A 160 25.91 2.79 1.58
C GLN A 160 25.69 3.99 2.50
N ARG A 161 24.83 4.94 2.12
CA ARG A 161 24.65 6.18 2.84
C ARG A 161 23.82 5.95 4.12
N PRO A 162 24.17 6.60 5.24
CA PRO A 162 23.34 6.52 6.44
C PRO A 162 21.98 7.19 6.24
N ILE A 163 20.90 6.51 6.63
CA ILE A 163 19.51 6.98 6.45
C ILE A 163 19.27 8.38 7.01
N GLN A 164 19.86 8.67 8.17
CA GLN A 164 19.67 9.95 8.87
C GLN A 164 20.18 11.15 8.07
N THR A 165 21.03 10.92 7.07
CA THR A 165 21.61 11.97 6.22
C THR A 165 20.83 12.24 4.94
N LEU A 166 19.70 11.53 4.75
CA LEU A 166 18.84 11.65 3.58
C LEU A 166 17.80 12.76 3.77
N SER A 167 17.45 13.42 2.67
CA SER A 167 16.27 14.31 2.64
C SER A 167 14.98 13.51 2.80
N GLY A 168 13.86 14.19 3.13
CA GLY A 168 12.54 13.53 3.21
C GLY A 168 12.16 12.81 1.92
N GLY A 169 12.38 13.44 0.76
CA GLY A 169 12.13 12.82 -0.55
C GLY A 169 13.03 11.61 -0.83
N GLN A 170 14.31 11.64 -0.42
CA GLN A 170 15.19 10.48 -0.53
C GLN A 170 14.73 9.33 0.36
N LYS A 171 14.33 9.60 1.61
CA LYS A 171 13.76 8.58 2.51
C LYS A 171 12.47 7.99 1.93
N GLN A 172 11.64 8.81 1.29
CA GLN A 172 10.44 8.35 0.59
C GLN A 172 10.79 7.35 -0.52
N ARG A 173 11.78 7.67 -1.35
CA ARG A 173 12.25 6.76 -2.41
C ARG A 173 12.81 5.45 -1.85
N VAL A 174 13.53 5.49 -0.72
CA VAL A 174 14.00 4.28 -0.03
C VAL A 174 12.83 3.42 0.47
N ALA A 175 11.82 4.02 1.11
CA ALA A 175 10.64 3.29 1.57
C ALA A 175 9.89 2.60 0.41
N ILE A 176 9.81 3.27 -0.74
CA ILE A 176 9.24 2.71 -1.97
C ILE A 176 10.12 1.55 -2.49
N ALA A 177 11.43 1.73 -2.57
CA ALA A 177 12.35 0.66 -2.98
C ALA A 177 12.21 -0.60 -2.12
N GLY A 178 12.07 -0.46 -0.80
CA GLY A 178 11.80 -1.61 0.09
C GLY A 178 10.54 -2.38 -0.33
N ALA A 179 9.43 -1.66 -0.59
CA ALA A 179 8.19 -2.27 -1.05
C ALA A 179 8.28 -2.87 -2.47
N LEU A 180 9.09 -2.30 -3.37
CA LEU A 180 9.33 -2.82 -4.72
C LEU A 180 10.24 -4.06 -4.74
N ALA A 181 11.20 -4.16 -3.80
CA ALA A 181 12.11 -5.30 -3.68
C ALA A 181 11.36 -6.57 -3.23
N GLU A 182 10.36 -6.39 -2.37
CA GLU A 182 9.52 -7.47 -1.88
C GLU A 182 8.49 -7.92 -2.93
N ALA A 183 8.29 -9.23 -3.06
CA ALA A 183 7.23 -9.75 -3.91
C ALA A 183 5.84 -9.41 -3.33
N CYS A 184 5.00 -8.75 -4.11
CA CYS A 184 3.61 -8.47 -3.78
C CYS A 184 2.68 -8.67 -4.99
N LYS A 185 1.40 -8.87 -4.69
CA LYS A 185 0.27 -8.84 -5.63
C LYS A 185 -0.43 -7.50 -5.60
N VAL A 186 -0.45 -6.85 -4.43
CA VAL A 186 -1.05 -5.54 -4.22
C VAL A 186 -0.05 -4.62 -3.52
N LEU A 187 0.20 -3.47 -4.13
CA LEU A 187 1.00 -2.39 -3.58
C LEU A 187 0.08 -1.21 -3.21
N LEU A 188 0.01 -0.88 -1.92
CA LEU A 188 -0.80 0.19 -1.38
C LEU A 188 0.09 1.40 -1.04
N LEU A 189 -0.23 2.59 -1.57
CA LEU A 189 0.64 3.77 -1.51
C LEU A 189 -0.16 4.98 -0.97
N ASP A 190 0.24 5.55 0.17
CA ASP A 190 -0.47 6.67 0.83
C ASP A 190 0.26 8.01 0.61
N GLU A 191 -0.23 8.88 -0.30
CA GLU A 191 0.23 10.28 -0.50
C GLU A 191 1.76 10.48 -0.61
N LEU A 192 2.42 9.60 -1.38
CA LEU A 192 3.89 9.50 -1.44
C LEU A 192 4.59 10.70 -2.07
N THR A 193 3.88 11.56 -2.80
CA THR A 193 4.48 12.66 -3.56
C THR A 193 4.52 13.98 -2.81
N THR A 194 4.05 14.00 -1.56
CA THR A 194 4.02 15.21 -0.73
C THR A 194 5.41 15.81 -0.50
N PHE A 195 6.46 14.98 -0.44
CA PHE A 195 7.84 15.39 -0.18
C PHE A 195 8.73 15.40 -1.43
N LEU A 196 8.16 15.20 -2.62
CA LEU A 196 8.90 15.06 -3.87
C LEU A 196 8.70 16.30 -4.74
N ASP A 197 9.76 16.68 -5.46
CA ASP A 197 9.61 17.56 -6.62
C ASP A 197 8.93 16.81 -7.77
N GLU A 198 8.53 17.55 -8.80
CA GLU A 198 7.79 17.00 -9.94
C GLU A 198 8.59 15.91 -10.69
N SER A 199 9.90 16.09 -10.81
CA SER A 199 10.76 15.13 -11.53
C SER A 199 10.91 13.81 -10.77
N ASP A 200 11.09 13.88 -9.46
CA ASP A 200 11.17 12.73 -8.56
C ASP A 200 9.82 12.00 -8.47
N GLN A 201 8.72 12.75 -8.42
CA GLN A 201 7.36 12.22 -8.45
C GLN A 201 7.11 11.39 -9.71
N LEU A 202 7.46 11.93 -10.89
CA LEU A 202 7.34 11.20 -12.14
C LEU A 202 8.22 9.95 -12.18
N GLY A 203 9.44 10.02 -11.63
CA GLY A 203 10.32 8.86 -11.50
C GLY A 203 9.67 7.72 -10.70
N VAL A 204 9.07 8.05 -9.55
CA VAL A 204 8.36 7.05 -8.72
C VAL A 204 7.16 6.44 -9.44
N ILE A 205 6.33 7.25 -10.10
CA ILE A 205 5.16 6.75 -10.84
C ILE A 205 5.61 5.78 -11.94
N LYS A 206 6.67 6.13 -12.66
CA LYS A 206 7.26 5.24 -13.69
C LYS A 206 7.75 3.93 -13.08
N ALA A 207 8.47 3.97 -11.97
CA ALA A 207 8.94 2.77 -11.27
C ALA A 207 7.78 1.83 -10.87
N VAL A 208 6.68 2.40 -10.38
CA VAL A 208 5.47 1.62 -10.03
C VAL A 208 4.83 1.01 -11.29
N LYS A 209 4.71 1.77 -12.38
CA LYS A 209 4.18 1.25 -13.65
C LYS A 209 5.06 0.16 -14.25
N GLU A 210 6.37 0.32 -14.18
CA GLU A 210 7.33 -0.70 -14.61
C GLU A 210 7.18 -1.99 -13.78
N LEU A 211 6.97 -1.88 -12.46
CA LEU A 211 6.67 -3.04 -11.62
C LEU A 211 5.38 -3.75 -12.04
N ILE A 212 4.31 -3.00 -12.33
CA ILE A 212 3.02 -3.55 -12.78
C ILE A 212 3.16 -4.26 -14.12
N ASN A 213 3.88 -3.64 -15.06
CA ASN A 213 4.10 -4.18 -16.40
C ASN A 213 5.10 -5.35 -16.43
N ALA A 214 5.94 -5.48 -15.41
CA ALA A 214 6.87 -6.58 -15.28
C ALA A 214 6.10 -7.88 -15.06
N LYS A 215 5.89 -8.64 -16.13
CA LYS A 215 5.35 -10.01 -16.07
C LYS A 215 6.33 -10.93 -15.34
N LYS A 216 6.25 -10.94 -14.02
CA LYS A 216 6.97 -11.89 -13.18
C LYS A 216 6.15 -13.18 -13.13
N GLY A 217 6.82 -14.34 -13.10
CA GLY A 217 6.16 -15.66 -13.00
C GLY A 217 5.24 -15.86 -11.78
N GLY A 218 5.14 -14.85 -10.89
CA GLY A 218 4.20 -14.78 -9.78
C GLY A 218 2.83 -14.16 -10.12
N GLY A 219 2.59 -13.72 -11.35
CA GLY A 219 1.33 -13.08 -11.79
C GLY A 219 1.35 -11.56 -11.68
N ASP A 220 0.24 -10.93 -12.05
CA ASP A 220 0.17 -9.46 -12.19
C ASP A 220 0.25 -8.74 -10.83
N VAL A 221 0.95 -7.59 -10.81
CA VAL A 221 1.01 -6.69 -9.66
C VAL A 221 -0.01 -5.59 -9.86
N THR A 222 -0.79 -5.30 -8.82
CA THR A 222 -1.77 -4.21 -8.80
C THR A 222 -1.28 -3.13 -7.85
N ALA A 223 -1.42 -1.86 -8.20
CA ALA A 223 -1.11 -0.77 -7.29
C ALA A 223 -2.35 0.10 -7.03
N LEU A 224 -2.52 0.49 -5.77
CA LEU A 224 -3.55 1.43 -5.35
C LEU A 224 -2.90 2.61 -4.64
N TRP A 225 -3.02 3.78 -5.25
CA TRP A 225 -2.30 4.98 -4.85
C TRP A 225 -3.28 6.06 -4.39
N VAL A 226 -3.20 6.47 -3.13
CA VAL A 226 -3.94 7.63 -2.61
C VAL A 226 -3.20 8.91 -2.96
N THR A 227 -3.88 9.83 -3.63
CA THR A 227 -3.33 11.14 -3.99
C THR A 227 -4.43 12.20 -4.00
N HIS A 228 -4.02 13.46 -4.00
CA HIS A 228 -4.90 14.61 -4.22
C HIS A 228 -4.52 15.40 -5.48
N ARG A 229 -3.49 14.94 -6.21
CA ARG A 229 -2.98 15.59 -7.42
C ARG A 229 -3.65 15.00 -8.65
N LEU A 230 -4.35 15.82 -9.43
CA LEU A 230 -5.12 15.36 -10.59
C LEU A 230 -4.22 15.01 -11.77
N GLU A 231 -3.04 15.60 -11.84
CA GLU A 231 -2.04 15.36 -12.89
C GLU A 231 -1.50 13.91 -12.84
N GLU A 232 -1.48 13.30 -11.65
CA GLU A 232 -1.08 11.90 -11.48
C GLU A 232 -2.06 10.93 -12.15
N LEU A 233 -3.32 11.33 -12.32
CA LEU A 233 -4.37 10.48 -12.88
C LEU A 233 -4.12 10.12 -14.35
N GLU A 234 -3.33 10.90 -15.07
CA GLU A 234 -2.90 10.60 -16.45
C GLU A 234 -2.15 9.25 -16.54
N TYR A 235 -1.53 8.81 -15.45
CA TYR A 235 -0.73 7.59 -15.42
C TYR A 235 -1.53 6.35 -15.01
N ALA A 236 -2.74 6.51 -14.47
CA ALA A 236 -3.55 5.44 -13.92
C ALA A 236 -4.50 4.82 -14.95
N ASP A 237 -4.82 3.54 -14.76
CA ASP A 237 -5.82 2.83 -15.56
C ASP A 237 -7.24 3.15 -15.07
N GLY A 238 -7.39 3.39 -13.77
CA GLY A 238 -8.66 3.69 -13.14
C GLY A 238 -8.54 4.51 -11.87
N ALA A 239 -9.68 4.97 -11.36
CA ALA A 239 -9.72 5.74 -10.13
C ALA A 239 -11.00 5.55 -9.33
N VAL A 240 -10.89 5.90 -8.05
CA VAL A 240 -11.97 6.00 -7.08
C VAL A 240 -11.96 7.42 -6.53
N TYR A 241 -13.05 8.16 -6.71
CA TYR A 241 -13.24 9.49 -6.16
C TYR A 241 -14.12 9.43 -4.91
N MET A 242 -13.60 9.98 -3.80
CA MET A 242 -14.23 9.95 -2.49
C MET A 242 -14.59 11.34 -1.95
N GLU A 243 -15.75 11.42 -1.29
CA GLU A 243 -16.18 12.59 -0.53
C GLU A 243 -16.96 12.19 0.71
N ASN A 244 -16.78 12.93 1.81
CA ASN A 244 -17.57 12.76 3.04
C ASN A 244 -17.66 11.29 3.51
N GLY A 245 -16.56 10.53 3.35
CA GLY A 245 -16.48 9.13 3.71
C GLY A 245 -17.12 8.16 2.74
N ARG A 246 -17.55 8.58 1.55
CA ARG A 246 -18.23 7.75 0.55
C ARG A 246 -17.44 7.68 -0.75
N VAL A 247 -17.58 6.57 -1.47
CA VAL A 247 -17.21 6.50 -2.89
C VAL A 247 -18.32 7.18 -3.70
N VAL A 248 -17.98 8.26 -4.38
CA VAL A 248 -18.93 9.04 -5.21
C VAL A 248 -18.89 8.56 -6.66
N ARG A 249 -17.70 8.23 -7.15
CA ARG A 249 -17.47 7.75 -8.52
C ARG A 249 -16.29 6.78 -8.52
N HIS A 250 -16.35 5.75 -9.35
CA HIS A 250 -15.19 4.94 -9.69
C HIS A 250 -15.31 4.43 -11.13
N GLY A 251 -14.19 4.13 -11.78
CA GLY A 251 -14.16 3.70 -13.17
C GLY A 251 -12.79 3.94 -13.81
N ASP A 252 -12.75 3.98 -15.13
CA ASP A 252 -11.55 4.37 -15.87
C ASP A 252 -11.12 5.81 -15.52
N ALA A 253 -9.82 6.07 -15.63
CA ALA A 253 -9.21 7.33 -15.20
C ALA A 253 -9.83 8.56 -15.91
N ALA A 254 -10.11 8.45 -17.22
CA ALA A 254 -10.67 9.54 -18.01
C ALA A 254 -12.09 9.91 -17.53
N THR A 255 -12.96 8.92 -17.34
CA THR A 255 -14.33 9.14 -16.84
C THR A 255 -14.35 9.78 -15.46
N VAL A 256 -13.44 9.37 -14.57
CA VAL A 256 -13.33 9.97 -13.23
C VAL A 256 -12.77 11.38 -13.31
N LEU A 257 -11.78 11.64 -14.17
CA LEU A 257 -11.22 12.97 -14.38
C LEU A 257 -12.27 13.97 -14.89
N ASP A 258 -13.05 13.57 -15.90
CA ASP A 258 -14.12 14.40 -16.47
C ASP A 258 -15.19 14.73 -15.42
N PHE A 259 -15.55 13.76 -14.58
CA PHE A 259 -16.46 13.98 -13.46
C PHE A 259 -15.91 15.04 -12.48
N ILE A 260 -14.63 14.95 -12.12
CA ILE A 260 -14.00 15.91 -11.20
C ILE A 260 -13.96 17.31 -11.83
N LYS A 261 -13.57 17.43 -13.10
CA LYS A 261 -13.52 18.72 -13.82
C LYS A 261 -14.90 19.37 -13.93
N ALA A 262 -15.91 18.60 -14.32
CA ALA A 262 -17.29 19.10 -14.40
C ALA A 262 -17.79 19.62 -13.03
N LYS A 263 -17.45 18.89 -11.96
CA LYS A 263 -17.80 19.29 -10.60
C LYS A 263 -17.09 20.58 -10.15
N GLN A 264 -15.80 20.72 -10.47
CA GLN A 264 -15.04 21.94 -10.17
C GLN A 264 -15.59 23.15 -10.91
N SER A 265 -15.92 23.00 -12.20
CA SER A 265 -16.55 24.06 -13.00
C SER A 265 -17.87 24.53 -12.38
N SER A 266 -18.75 23.59 -12.03
CA SER A 266 -20.03 23.91 -11.38
C SER A 266 -19.85 24.63 -10.04
N TYR A 267 -18.77 24.37 -9.31
CA TYR A 267 -18.48 25.03 -8.05
C TYR A 267 -17.98 26.47 -8.26
N ILE A 268 -17.17 26.70 -9.30
CA ILE A 268 -16.72 28.03 -9.70
C ILE A 268 -17.91 28.88 -10.16
N ASP A 269 -18.81 28.30 -10.98
CA ASP A 269 -20.01 28.98 -11.46
C ASP A 269 -20.97 29.38 -10.32
N GLN A 270 -21.03 28.58 -9.24
CA GLN A 270 -21.85 28.86 -8.06
C GLN A 270 -21.25 29.94 -7.14
N ILE A 271 -19.94 30.19 -7.22
CA ILE A 271 -19.24 31.19 -6.40
C ILE A 271 -19.20 32.57 -7.09
N GLY A 272 -19.59 32.65 -8.36
CA GLY A 272 -19.84 33.92 -9.04
C GLY A 272 -18.57 34.71 -9.34
N PHE A 273 -17.64 34.10 -10.08
CA PHE A 273 -16.64 34.82 -10.86
C PHE A 273 -17.04 34.85 -12.34
#